data_AF-A0A392NZR4-F1
#
_entry.id   AF-A0A392NZR4-F1
#
_cell.length_a   1.000
_cell.length_b   1.000
_cell.length_c   1.000
_cell.angle_alpha   90.00
_cell.angle_beta   90.00
_cell.angle_gamma   90.00
#
_symmetry.space_group_name_H-M   'P 1'
#
loop_
_entity.id
_entity.type
_entity.pdbx_description
1 polymer ?
#
loop_
_entity_poly.entity_id
_entity_poly.type
_entity_poly.pdbx_seq_one_letter_code
_entity_poly.pdbx_strand_id
1 'polypeptide(L)'
;MVVNEFQHLLWFALAIATNSCAWLTTAILVTNMRNFPVSRGTVAGILKGYGGISAAVFTEIYRALLHNSSSNFLLFLAVGIPVLCFTVMFLIRPCTPVSGENSSEKWHFVFIQCSSVALGVYLLVTTTLDYILHINSTVSYALVALMILLLMAPLAIP
;
A
#
# COMPACT_ATOMS: atom_id res chain seq x y z
N MET A 1 37.73 9.23 -6.05
CA MET A 1 37.07 9.83 -7.24
C MET A 1 35.74 9.12 -7.55
N VAL A 2 35.70 7.79 -7.69
CA VAL A 2 34.46 7.00 -7.96
C VAL A 2 33.35 7.19 -6.91
N VAL A 3 33.69 7.40 -5.63
CA VAL A 3 32.70 7.59 -4.56
C VAL A 3 31.91 8.90 -4.70
N ASN A 4 32.53 9.97 -5.21
CA ASN A 4 31.84 11.26 -5.38
C ASN A 4 30.79 11.20 -6.49
N GLU A 5 31.13 10.57 -7.62
CA GLU A 5 30.20 10.37 -8.74
C GLU A 5 28.96 9.57 -8.30
N PHE A 6 29.16 8.51 -7.51
CA PHE A 6 28.06 7.69 -7.00
C PHE A 6 27.16 8.45 -6.03
N GLN A 7 27.74 9.33 -5.21
CA GLN A 7 26.99 10.14 -4.25
C GLN A 7 26.13 11.21 -4.93
N HIS A 8 26.64 11.85 -5.99
CA HIS A 8 25.84 12.79 -6.80
C HIS A 8 24.70 12.08 -7.51
N LEU A 9 24.93 10.88 -8.05
CA LEU A 9 23.91 10.09 -8.71
C LEU A 9 22.81 9.64 -7.73
N LEU A 10 23.20 9.17 -6.53
CA LEU A 10 22.28 8.78 -5.46
C LEU A 10 21.44 9.97 -5.00
N TRP A 11 22.05 11.14 -4.81
CA TRP A 11 21.36 12.36 -4.44
C TRP A 11 20.30 12.75 -5.46
N PHE A 12 20.67 12.72 -6.75
CA PHE A 12 19.75 13.04 -7.83
C PHE A 12 18.59 12.02 -7.93
N ALA A 13 18.89 10.73 -7.78
CA ALA A 13 17.89 9.68 -7.77
C ALA A 13 16.90 9.85 -6.59
N LEU A 14 17.39 10.14 -5.38
CA LEU A 14 16.55 10.42 -4.22
C LEU A 14 15.71 11.68 -4.39
N ALA A 15 16.26 12.73 -5.00
CA ALA A 15 15.53 13.95 -5.30
C ALA A 15 14.37 13.67 -6.28
N ILE A 16 14.61 12.91 -7.36
CA ILE A 16 13.56 12.52 -8.30
C ILE A 16 12.51 11.62 -7.63
N ALA A 17 12.93 10.62 -6.86
CA ALA A 17 12.04 9.70 -6.18
C ALA A 17 11.10 10.42 -5.20
N THR A 18 11.65 11.35 -4.41
CA THR A 18 10.85 12.11 -3.43
C THR A 18 9.85 13.05 -4.12
N ASN A 19 10.28 13.76 -5.17
CA ASN A 19 9.40 14.67 -5.90
C ASN A 19 8.28 13.93 -6.65
N SER A 20 8.60 12.80 -7.30
CA SER A 20 7.60 11.98 -8.01
C SER A 20 6.55 11.36 -7.07
N CYS A 21 6.94 10.93 -5.87
CA CYS A 21 6.01 10.41 -4.86
C CYS A 21 4.97 11.47 -4.43
N ALA A 22 5.39 12.73 -4.27
CA ALA A 22 4.48 13.84 -3.94
C ALA A 22 3.45 14.10 -5.06
N TRP A 23 3.86 13.96 -6.32
CA TRP A 23 2.95 14.11 -7.47
C TRP A 23 1.94 12.96 -7.55
N LEU A 24 2.40 11.71 -7.38
CA LEU A 24 1.52 10.53 -7.40
C LEU A 24 0.46 10.61 -6.30
N THR A 25 0.86 10.92 -5.07
CA THR A 25 -0.08 11.06 -3.94
C THR A 25 -1.12 12.17 -4.17
N THR A 26 -0.70 13.30 -4.75
CA THR A 26 -1.62 14.39 -5.12
C THR A 26 -2.58 13.98 -6.24
N ALA A 27 -2.10 13.29 -7.28
CA ALA A 27 -2.94 12.83 -8.38
C ALA A 27 -4.02 11.85 -7.91
N ILE A 28 -3.66 10.90 -7.03
CA ILE A 28 -4.61 9.95 -6.43
C ILE A 28 -5.63 10.71 -5.59
N LEU A 29 -5.19 11.68 -4.77
CA LEU A 29 -6.09 12.48 -3.95
C LEU A 29 -7.10 13.27 -4.79
N VAL A 30 -6.63 14.04 -5.77
CA VAL A 30 -7.48 14.89 -6.61
C VAL A 30 -8.49 14.05 -7.40
N THR A 31 -8.07 12.89 -7.91
CA THR A 31 -8.96 11.98 -8.65
C THR A 31 -10.08 11.45 -7.75
N ASN A 32 -9.75 10.96 -6.55
CA ASN A 32 -10.74 10.46 -5.60
C ASN A 32 -11.67 11.56 -5.09
N MET A 33 -11.17 12.78 -4.92
CA MET A 33 -11.95 13.95 -4.50
C MET A 33 -12.94 14.40 -5.58
N ARG A 34 -12.60 14.23 -6.87
CA ARG A 34 -13.52 14.45 -7.99
C ARG A 34 -14.60 13.36 -8.07
N ASN A 35 -14.25 12.10 -7.75
CA ASN A 35 -15.19 10.98 -7.76
C ASN A 35 -16.22 11.05 -6.63
N PHE A 36 -15.87 11.67 -5.49
CA PHE A 36 -16.76 11.78 -4.32
C PHE A 36 -16.89 13.23 -3.83
N PRO A 37 -17.65 14.09 -4.55
CA PRO A 37 -17.70 15.53 -4.30
C PRO A 37 -18.33 15.91 -2.94
N VAL A 38 -19.15 15.02 -2.36
CA VAL A 38 -19.90 15.26 -1.11
C VAL A 38 -19.08 14.92 0.15
N SER A 39 -18.07 14.05 0.07
CA SER A 39 -17.35 13.51 1.23
C SER A 39 -15.83 13.72 1.15
N ARG A 40 -15.44 14.91 0.67
CA ARG A 40 -14.04 15.31 0.41
C ARG A 40 -13.08 15.11 1.59
N GLY A 41 -13.47 15.58 2.78
CA GLY A 41 -12.62 15.47 3.98
C GLY A 41 -12.35 14.02 4.41
N THR A 42 -13.39 13.18 4.37
CA THR A 42 -13.29 11.76 4.73
C THR A 42 -12.43 10.98 3.75
N VAL A 43 -12.58 11.22 2.45
CA VAL A 43 -11.77 10.57 1.40
C VAL A 43 -10.29 10.93 1.52
N ALA A 44 -9.99 12.21 1.79
CA ALA A 44 -8.61 12.65 2.04
C ALA A 44 -7.99 11.99 3.28
N GLY A 45 -8.77 11.87 4.36
CA GLY A 45 -8.34 11.19 5.60
C GLY A 45 -8.06 9.71 5.39
N ILE A 46 -8.96 9.02 4.68
CA ILE A 46 -8.81 7.61 4.31
C ILE A 46 -7.57 7.38 3.46
N LEU A 47 -7.37 8.18 2.42
CA LEU A 47 -6.22 8.05 1.53
C LEU A 47 -4.90 8.25 2.27
N LYS A 48 -4.89 9.18 3.24
CA LYS A 48 -3.75 9.36 4.13
C LYS A 48 -3.53 8.15 5.04
N GLY A 49 -4.60 7.53 5.54
CA GLY A 49 -4.57 6.29 6.33
C GLY A 49 -3.95 5.12 5.58
N TYR A 50 -4.25 4.98 4.27
CA TYR A 50 -3.63 3.95 3.42
C TYR A 50 -2.10 4.04 3.38
N GLY A 51 -1.54 5.26 3.43
CA GLY A 51 -0.10 5.43 3.55
C GLY A 51 0.47 4.75 4.80
N GLY A 52 -0.20 4.89 5.95
CA GLY A 52 0.19 4.21 7.19
C GLY A 52 0.08 2.69 7.12
N ILE A 53 -1.00 2.18 6.52
CA ILE A 53 -1.20 0.72 6.37
C ILE A 53 -0.14 0.13 5.45
N SER A 54 0.21 0.80 4.35
CA SER A 54 1.29 0.35 3.44
C SER A 54 2.65 0.27 4.15
N ALA A 55 2.96 1.22 5.04
CA ALA A 55 4.17 1.19 5.84
C ALA A 55 4.20 0.00 6.82
N ALA A 56 3.06 -0.34 7.43
CA ALA A 56 2.94 -1.54 8.28
C ALA A 56 3.17 -2.82 7.46
N VAL A 57 2.56 -2.93 6.29
CA VAL A 57 2.77 -4.06 5.35
C VAL A 57 4.24 -4.21 4.96
N PHE A 58 4.91 -3.11 4.60
CA PHE A 58 6.35 -3.17 4.25
C PHE A 58 7.22 -3.56 5.44
N THR A 59 6.84 -3.14 6.65
CA THR A 59 7.54 -3.53 7.87
C THR A 59 7.44 -5.03 8.12
N GLU A 60 6.26 -5.61 7.94
CA GLU A 60 6.06 -7.07 8.03
C GLU A 60 6.89 -7.83 6.99
N ILE A 61 6.82 -7.41 5.73
CA ILE A 61 7.60 -8.03 4.64
C ILE A 61 9.10 -7.98 4.92
N TYR A 62 9.60 -6.84 5.42
CA TYR A 62 11.00 -6.65 5.76
C TYR A 62 11.49 -7.62 6.86
N ARG A 63 10.65 -7.83 7.87
CA ARG A 63 10.97 -8.72 8.99
C ARG A 63 10.84 -10.18 8.60
N ALA A 64 9.72 -10.54 7.99
CA ALA A 64 9.33 -11.92 7.71
C ALA A 64 10.07 -12.55 6.52
N LEU A 65 10.16 -11.84 5.39
CA LEU A 65 10.74 -12.37 4.16
C LEU A 65 12.22 -12.02 4.00
N LEU A 66 12.64 -10.89 4.56
CA LEU A 66 13.98 -10.34 4.32
C LEU A 66 14.92 -10.45 5.52
N HIS A 67 14.46 -11.00 6.66
CA HIS A 67 15.28 -11.26 7.84
C HIS A 67 16.12 -10.03 8.27
N ASN A 68 15.54 -8.83 8.23
CA ASN A 68 16.22 -7.55 8.54
C ASN A 68 17.41 -7.19 7.61
N SER A 69 17.45 -7.70 6.37
CA SER A 69 18.49 -7.33 5.41
C SER A 69 18.10 -6.10 4.58
N SER A 70 18.77 -4.96 4.83
CA SER A 70 18.46 -3.68 4.17
C SER A 70 18.69 -3.69 2.66
N SER A 71 19.69 -4.43 2.16
CA SER A 71 19.97 -4.53 0.72
C SER A 71 18.86 -5.25 -0.04
N ASN A 72 18.33 -6.34 0.52
CA ASN A 72 17.23 -7.07 -0.09
C ASN A 72 15.94 -6.22 -0.09
N PHE A 73 15.76 -5.36 0.92
CA PHE A 73 14.58 -4.49 1.02
C PHE A 73 14.60 -3.41 -0.05
N LEU A 74 15.76 -2.80 -0.27
CA LEU A 74 15.96 -1.86 -1.36
C LEU A 74 15.71 -2.51 -2.72
N LEU A 75 16.17 -3.75 -2.92
CA LEU A 75 15.94 -4.49 -4.16
C LEU A 75 14.44 -4.80 -4.36
N PHE A 76 13.74 -5.21 -3.29
CA PHE A 76 12.30 -5.42 -3.30
C PHE A 76 11.53 -4.12 -3.59
N LEU A 77 11.92 -3.00 -2.99
CA LEU A 77 11.28 -1.71 -3.25
C LEU A 77 11.52 -1.24 -4.69
N ALA A 78 12.75 -1.43 -5.19
CA ALA A 78 13.17 -1.01 -6.53
C ALA A 78 12.54 -1.83 -7.66
N VAL A 79 12.30 -3.14 -7.48
CA VAL A 79 11.78 -4.03 -8.52
C VAL A 79 10.36 -4.51 -8.23
N GLY A 80 10.07 -4.86 -6.98
CA GLY A 80 8.77 -5.38 -6.56
C GLY A 80 7.65 -4.35 -6.69
N ILE A 81 7.87 -3.09 -6.32
CA ILE A 81 6.84 -2.04 -6.42
C ILE A 81 6.47 -1.74 -7.88
N PRO A 82 7.43 -1.52 -8.82
CA PRO A 82 7.08 -1.35 -10.23
C PRO A 82 6.33 -2.55 -10.81
N VAL A 83 6.80 -3.78 -10.54
CA VAL A 83 6.15 -5.01 -11.04
C VAL A 83 4.71 -5.12 -10.52
N LEU A 84 4.51 -4.84 -9.23
CA LEU A 84 3.16 -4.83 -8.63
C LEU A 84 2.28 -3.77 -9.27
N CYS A 85 2.81 -2.56 -9.51
CA CYS A 85 2.09 -1.47 -10.19
C CYS A 85 1.65 -1.88 -11.61
N PHE A 86 2.55 -2.46 -12.41
CA PHE A 86 2.21 -2.96 -13.74
C PHE A 86 1.20 -4.11 -13.72
N THR A 87 1.32 -5.03 -12.75
CA THR A 87 0.38 -6.14 -12.57
C THR A 87 -1.02 -5.62 -12.24
N VAL A 88 -1.12 -4.66 -11.32
CA VAL A 88 -2.39 -4.05 -10.93
C VAL A 88 -2.99 -3.23 -12.08
N MET A 89 -2.18 -2.51 -12.87
CA MET A 89 -2.64 -1.85 -14.09
C MET A 89 -3.31 -2.82 -15.07
N PHE A 90 -2.82 -4.06 -15.18
CA PHE A 90 -3.43 -5.08 -16.02
C PHE A 90 -4.76 -5.61 -15.47
N LEU A 91 -4.88 -5.68 -14.13
CA LEU A 91 -6.10 -6.12 -13.45
C LEU A 91 -7.19 -5.05 -13.42
N ILE A 92 -6.83 -3.77 -13.51
CA ILE A 92 -7.78 -2.66 -13.61
C ILE A 92 -8.36 -2.65 -15.03
N ARG A 93 -9.40 -3.45 -15.26
CA ARG A 93 -10.31 -3.20 -16.38
C ARG A 93 -11.06 -1.89 -16.10
N PRO A 94 -11.16 -0.97 -17.06
CA PRO A 94 -12.01 0.21 -16.90
C PRO A 94 -13.46 -0.25 -16.74
N CYS A 95 -14.01 -0.14 -15.53
CA CYS A 95 -15.45 -0.23 -15.34
C CYS A 95 -16.09 0.93 -16.11
N THR A 96 -16.91 0.59 -17.09
CA THR A 96 -17.77 1.56 -17.78
C THR A 96 -18.61 2.28 -16.74
N PRO A 97 -18.58 3.62 -16.68
CA PRO A 97 -19.30 4.36 -15.65
C PRO A 97 -20.79 4.12 -15.85
N VAL A 98 -21.43 3.42 -14.91
CA VAL A 98 -22.88 3.38 -14.85
C VAL A 98 -23.33 4.76 -14.37
N SER A 99 -23.90 5.51 -15.31
CA SER A 99 -24.51 6.81 -15.08
C SER A 99 -25.76 6.62 -14.21
N GLY A 100 -25.59 6.52 -12.89
CA GLY A 100 -26.71 6.44 -11.95
C GLY A 100 -26.25 6.59 -10.51
N GLU A 101 -26.56 7.74 -9.91
CA GLU A 101 -26.31 8.03 -8.49
C GLU A 101 -27.13 7.09 -7.60
N ASN A 102 -26.57 5.92 -7.29
CA ASN A 102 -27.24 4.91 -6.48
C ASN A 102 -26.55 4.85 -5.11
N SER A 103 -27.29 5.21 -4.06
CA SER A 103 -26.87 5.19 -2.65
C SER A 103 -26.24 3.86 -2.16
N SER A 104 -26.44 2.77 -2.91
CA SER A 104 -25.84 1.44 -2.68
C SER A 104 -24.34 1.38 -2.98
N GLU A 105 -23.83 2.16 -3.95
CA GLU A 105 -22.40 2.17 -4.28
C GLU A 105 -21.55 2.79 -3.16
N LYS A 106 -22.11 3.77 -2.47
CA LYS A 106 -21.48 4.43 -1.32
C LYS A 106 -21.32 3.45 -0.14
N TRP A 107 -22.26 2.54 0.04
CA TRP A 107 -22.18 1.48 1.05
C TRP A 107 -21.13 0.43 0.73
N HIS A 108 -21.00 0.01 -0.53
CA HIS A 108 -19.93 -0.90 -0.97
C HIS A 108 -18.55 -0.27 -0.81
N PHE A 109 -18.40 1.00 -1.18
CA PHE A 109 -17.16 1.76 -0.98
C PHE A 109 -16.78 1.86 0.50
N VAL A 110 -17.74 2.18 1.37
CA VAL A 110 -17.52 2.23 2.83
C VAL A 110 -17.21 0.85 3.41
N PHE A 111 -17.82 -0.23 2.89
CA PHE A 111 -17.56 -1.59 3.33
C PHE A 111 -16.14 -2.05 2.98
N ILE A 112 -15.70 -1.82 1.74
CA ILE A 112 -14.32 -2.08 1.29
C ILE A 112 -13.34 -1.27 2.14
N GLN A 113 -13.68 -0.01 2.43
CA GLN A 113 -12.86 0.84 3.30
C GLN A 113 -12.78 0.35 4.75
N CYS A 114 -13.89 -0.05 5.35
CA CYS A 114 -13.91 -0.61 6.69
C CYS A 114 -13.13 -1.91 6.76
N SER A 115 -13.24 -2.78 5.75
CA SER A 115 -12.45 -4.01 5.63
C SER A 115 -10.94 -3.70 5.59
N SER A 116 -10.54 -2.69 4.83
CA SER A 116 -9.14 -2.25 4.77
C SER A 116 -8.65 -1.64 6.09
N VAL A 117 -9.49 -0.93 6.84
CA VAL A 117 -9.11 -0.39 8.15
C VAL A 117 -8.97 -1.53 9.16
N ALA A 118 -9.89 -2.50 9.15
CA ALA A 118 -9.82 -3.70 9.98
C ALA A 118 -8.54 -4.51 9.69
N LEU A 119 -8.19 -4.67 8.40
CA LEU A 119 -6.90 -5.21 7.97
C LEU A 119 -5.73 -4.43 8.61
N GLY A 120 -5.73 -3.10 8.51
CA GLY A 120 -4.66 -2.27 9.07
C GLY A 120 -4.48 -2.44 10.58
N VAL A 121 -5.58 -2.49 11.33
CA VAL A 121 -5.56 -2.72 12.79
C VAL A 121 -5.05 -4.14 13.10
N TYR A 122 -5.52 -5.13 12.35
CA TYR A 122 -5.05 -6.51 12.48
C TYR A 122 -3.53 -6.59 12.28
N LEU A 123 -3.02 -6.00 11.18
CA LEU A 123 -1.60 -5.97 10.87
C LEU A 123 -0.78 -5.32 11.99
N LEU A 124 -1.23 -4.17 12.50
CA LEU A 124 -0.54 -3.47 13.58
C LEU A 124 -0.45 -4.31 14.86
N VAL A 125 -1.52 -5.02 15.21
CA VAL A 125 -1.54 -5.93 16.36
C VAL A 125 -0.59 -7.11 16.14
N THR A 126 -0.62 -7.74 14.96
CA THR A 126 0.24 -8.89 14.66
C THR A 126 1.71 -8.51 14.55
N THR A 127 2.04 -7.37 13.94
CA THR A 127 3.41 -6.81 13.88
C THR A 127 3.96 -6.52 15.26
N THR A 128 3.13 -5.91 16.12
CA THR A 128 3.56 -5.57 17.48
C THR A 128 3.76 -6.82 18.32
N LEU A 129 2.91 -7.84 18.15
CA LEU A 129 3.06 -9.15 18.78
C LEU A 129 4.31 -9.90 18.27
N ASP A 130 4.58 -9.88 16.97
CA ASP A 130 5.80 -10.44 16.37
C ASP A 130 7.06 -9.80 16.95
N TYR A 131 7.04 -8.48 17.12
CA TYR A 131 8.13 -7.75 17.73
C TYR A 131 8.38 -8.08 19.19
N ILE A 132 7.33 -8.24 19.99
CA ILE A 132 7.48 -8.46 21.44
C ILE A 132 7.78 -9.94 21.74
N LEU A 133 7.17 -10.88 21.01
CA LEU A 133 7.21 -12.30 21.36
C LEU A 133 8.26 -13.13 20.60
N HIS A 134 9.07 -12.53 19.71
CA HIS A 134 10.03 -13.27 18.85
C HIS A 134 9.36 -14.52 18.24
N ILE A 135 8.28 -14.28 17.52
CA ILE A 135 7.44 -15.31 16.93
C ILE A 135 8.29 -16.19 16.00
N ASN A 136 8.07 -17.50 16.07
CA ASN A 136 8.82 -18.49 15.31
C ASN A 136 8.62 -18.29 13.80
N SER A 137 9.63 -18.61 12.98
CA SER A 137 9.64 -18.32 11.53
C SER A 137 8.40 -18.81 10.79
N THR A 138 7.86 -19.99 11.16
CA THR A 138 6.62 -20.55 10.60
C THR A 138 5.40 -19.65 10.76
N VAL A 139 5.28 -18.99 11.92
CA VAL A 139 4.12 -18.14 12.23
C VAL A 139 4.26 -16.79 11.53
N SER A 140 5.47 -16.27 11.36
CA SER A 140 5.74 -15.09 10.54
C SER A 140 5.35 -15.30 9.06
N TYR A 141 5.67 -16.47 8.50
CA TYR A 141 5.19 -16.85 7.15
C TYR A 141 3.66 -16.98 7.08
N ALA A 142 3.02 -17.52 8.12
CA ALA A 142 1.56 -17.61 8.19
C ALA A 142 0.89 -16.21 8.24
N LEU A 143 1.49 -15.25 8.96
CA LEU A 143 1.03 -13.86 9.01
C LEU A 143 1.13 -13.18 7.65
N VAL A 144 2.24 -13.36 6.93
CA VAL A 144 2.39 -12.85 5.56
C VAL A 144 1.38 -13.49 4.61
N ALA A 145 1.15 -14.79 4.71
CA ALA A 145 0.15 -15.48 3.88
C ALA A 145 -1.27 -14.96 4.15
N LEU A 146 -1.62 -14.74 5.43
CA LEU A 146 -2.92 -14.18 5.80
C LEU A 146 -3.05 -12.72 5.34
N MET A 147 -1.98 -11.92 5.44
CA MET A 147 -1.94 -10.56 4.91
C MET A 147 -2.26 -10.53 3.42
N ILE A 148 -1.62 -11.41 2.62
CA ILE A 148 -1.88 -11.50 1.18
C ILE A 148 -3.34 -11.92 0.93
N LEU A 149 -3.85 -12.92 1.65
CA LEU A 149 -5.25 -13.37 1.54
C LEU A 149 -6.24 -12.22 1.82
N LEU A 150 -5.96 -11.43 2.85
CA LEU A 150 -6.84 -10.36 3.30
C LEU A 150 -6.71 -9.10 2.41
N LEU A 151 -5.56 -8.90 1.74
CA LEU A 151 -5.40 -7.95 0.65
C LEU A 151 -6.19 -8.35 -0.62
N MET A 152 -6.40 -9.65 -0.84
CA MET A 152 -7.16 -10.16 -1.98
C MET A 152 -8.68 -10.19 -1.71
N ALA A 153 -9.11 -10.10 -0.46
CA ALA A 153 -10.52 -10.10 -0.08
C ALA A 153 -11.36 -8.98 -0.75
N PRO A 154 -10.87 -7.74 -0.90
CA PRO A 154 -11.58 -6.69 -1.64
C PRO A 154 -11.69 -6.98 -3.15
N LEU A 155 -10.79 -7.77 -3.73
CA LEU A 155 -10.80 -8.14 -5.15
C LEU A 155 -11.83 -9.24 -5.47
N ALA A 156 -12.29 -9.97 -4.45
CA ALA A 156 -13.27 -11.04 -4.57
C ALA A 156 -14.73 -10.55 -4.51
N ILE A 157 -14.96 -9.27 -4.24
CA ILE A 157 -16.30 -8.67 -4.19
C ILE A 157 -16.55 -8.00 -5.55
N PRO A 158 -17.50 -8.52 -6.36
CA PRO A 158 -17.81 -7.99 -7.69
C PRO A 158 -18.52 -6.63 -7.66
#